data_AF-A0A7C6WJF0-F1
#
_entry.id   AF-A0A7C6WJF0-F1
#
_cell.length_a   1.000
_cell.length_b   1.000
_cell.length_c   1.000
_cell.angle_alpha   90.00
_cell.angle_beta   90.00
_cell.angle_gamma   90.00
#
_symmetry.space_group_name_H-M   'P 1'
#
loop_
_entity.id
_entity.type
_entity.pdbx_description
1 polymer ?
#
loop_
_entity_poly.entity_id
_entity_poly.type
_entity_poly.pdbx_seq_one_letter_code
_entity_poly.pdbx_strand_id
1 'polypeptide(L)'
;MNNQSNKKETNHKRRVRYKGTHPRTFKEKYKELNPDKFADTVERVIQKGNTPAGMHRSICVDEILDFLQVTPGQIGLDGTLGYGGHTQELLKCLDFKGHLYATDVDPIE
;
A
#
# COMPACT_ATOMS: atom_id res chain seq x y z
N MET A 1 9.88 37.35 22.85
CA MET A 1 9.41 37.00 21.49
C MET A 1 8.60 35.73 21.58
N ASN A 2 7.29 35.82 21.40
CA ASN A 2 6.32 34.74 21.61
C ASN A 2 6.24 33.85 20.37
N ASN A 3 6.44 32.54 20.54
CA ASN A 3 6.09 31.53 19.53
C ASN A 3 4.84 30.78 20.00
N GLN A 4 3.67 31.20 19.52
CA GLN A 4 2.44 30.41 19.61
C GLN A 4 2.24 29.67 18.29
N SER A 5 2.50 28.37 18.30
CA SER A 5 2.16 27.44 17.23
C SER A 5 0.65 27.17 17.26
N ASN A 6 -0.08 27.79 16.34
CA ASN A 6 -1.51 27.58 16.10
C ASN A 6 -1.77 26.14 15.62
N LYS A 7 -1.99 25.22 16.57
CA LYS A 7 -2.48 23.87 16.28
C LYS A 7 -3.99 23.98 16.04
N LYS A 8 -4.41 24.06 14.77
CA LYS A 8 -5.83 24.02 14.40
C LYS A 8 -6.45 22.71 14.90
N GLU A 9 -7.32 22.80 15.90
CA GLU A 9 -8.11 21.67 16.38
C GLU A 9 -9.06 21.19 15.27
N THR A 10 -8.77 20.02 14.71
CA THR A 10 -9.67 19.38 13.75
C THR A 10 -10.86 18.82 14.51
N ASN A 11 -12.00 19.52 14.44
CA ASN A 11 -13.27 19.03 15.00
C ASN A 11 -13.56 17.60 14.47
N HIS A 12 -13.54 16.60 15.37
CA HIS A 12 -13.75 15.19 15.01
C HIS A 12 -15.21 14.97 14.58
N LYS A 13 -15.47 15.09 13.27
CA LYS A 13 -16.80 14.80 12.71
C LYS A 13 -16.96 13.30 12.54
N ARG A 14 -17.89 12.71 13.30
CA ARG A 14 -18.24 11.29 13.17
C ARG A 14 -18.61 10.97 11.72
N ARG A 15 -17.94 9.97 11.13
CA ARG A 15 -18.22 9.47 9.78
C ARG A 15 -19.70 9.13 9.61
N VAL A 16 -20.25 9.48 8.45
CA VAL A 16 -21.61 9.08 8.05
C VAL A 16 -21.67 7.55 7.98
N ARG A 17 -22.51 6.95 8.83
CA ARG A 17 -22.86 5.52 8.78
C ARG A 17 -23.85 5.27 7.63
N TYR A 18 -23.88 4.05 7.11
CA TYR A 18 -24.92 3.68 6.15
C TYR A 18 -26.29 3.81 6.81
N LYS A 19 -27.35 4.07 6.04
CA LYS A 19 -28.74 4.04 6.52
C LYS A 19 -29.24 2.60 6.83
N GLY A 20 -28.34 1.68 7.18
CA GLY A 20 -28.55 0.25 7.39
C GLY A 20 -27.23 -0.48 7.71
N THR A 21 -27.22 -1.81 7.64
CA THR A 21 -26.01 -2.63 7.90
C THR A 21 -25.04 -2.66 6.72
N HIS A 22 -25.52 -2.46 5.49
CA HIS A 22 -24.73 -2.56 4.27
C HIS A 22 -24.82 -1.28 3.40
N PRO A 23 -23.77 -0.98 2.61
CA PRO A 23 -23.82 0.10 1.62
C PRO A 23 -24.87 -0.22 0.56
N ARG A 24 -25.68 0.78 0.19
CA ARG A 24 -26.73 0.64 -0.83
C ARG A 24 -26.24 1.05 -2.21
N THR A 25 -25.19 1.87 -2.26
CA THR A 25 -24.58 2.35 -3.51
C THR A 25 -23.08 2.06 -3.54
N PHE A 26 -22.51 1.95 -4.74
CA PHE A 26 -21.08 1.70 -4.93
C PHE A 26 -20.19 2.75 -4.23
N LYS A 27 -20.60 4.03 -4.30
CA LYS A 27 -19.90 5.15 -3.66
C LYS A 27 -19.81 5.03 -2.13
N GLU A 28 -20.72 4.29 -1.52
CA GLU A 28 -20.71 4.05 -0.08
C GLU A 28 -19.74 2.92 0.32
N LYS A 29 -19.39 2.02 -0.60
CA LYS A 29 -18.67 0.77 -0.31
C LYS A 29 -17.20 0.98 0.08
N TYR A 30 -16.49 1.91 -0.57
CA TYR A 30 -15.03 2.06 -0.45
C TYR A 30 -14.63 3.41 0.13
N LYS A 31 -14.82 3.57 1.45
CA LYS A 31 -14.42 4.81 2.15
C LYS A 31 -12.90 4.97 2.25
N GLU A 32 -12.15 3.89 2.08
CA GLU A 32 -10.68 3.89 2.02
C GLU A 32 -10.12 4.65 0.81
N LEU A 33 -10.90 4.85 -0.25
CA LEU A 33 -10.51 5.68 -1.41
C LEU A 33 -10.28 7.16 -1.04
N ASN A 34 -10.70 7.60 0.14
CA ASN A 34 -10.37 8.92 0.68
C ASN A 34 -9.62 8.77 2.01
N PRO A 35 -8.33 8.39 1.96
CA PRO A 35 -7.56 8.07 3.15
C PRO A 35 -7.46 9.24 4.13
N ASP A 36 -7.35 10.48 3.62
CA ASP A 36 -7.29 11.70 4.44
C ASP A 36 -8.51 11.88 5.34
N LYS A 37 -9.69 11.45 4.87
CA LYS A 37 -10.95 11.55 5.63
C LYS A 37 -11.24 10.33 6.48
N PHE A 38 -10.63 9.19 6.19
CA PHE A 38 -10.98 7.90 6.77
C PHE A 38 -9.76 7.04 7.15
N ALA A 39 -8.71 7.66 7.68
CA ALA A 39 -7.48 7.00 8.13
C ALA A 39 -7.76 5.80 9.05
N ASP A 40 -8.64 5.95 10.05
CA ASP A 40 -9.01 4.85 10.96
C ASP A 40 -9.63 3.64 10.22
N THR A 41 -10.31 3.89 9.08
CA THR A 41 -10.90 2.80 8.28
C THR A 41 -9.80 2.07 7.51
N VAL A 42 -8.85 2.80 6.92
CA VAL A 42 -7.68 2.25 6.23
C VAL A 42 -6.83 1.42 7.20
N GLU A 43 -6.51 1.97 8.37
CA GLU A 43 -5.71 1.28 9.38
C GLU A 43 -6.37 -0.03 9.84
N ARG A 44 -7.67 0.00 10.12
CA ARG A 44 -8.42 -1.20 10.49
C ARG A 44 -8.45 -2.26 9.38
N VAL A 45 -8.43 -1.86 8.11
CA VAL A 45 -8.40 -2.80 6.97
C VAL A 45 -7.03 -3.46 6.88
N ILE A 46 -5.96 -2.68 7.04
CA ILE A 46 -4.58 -3.16 7.10
C ILE A 46 -4.39 -4.13 8.28
N GLN A 47 -4.88 -3.78 9.48
CA GLN A 47 -4.78 -4.65 10.66
C GLN A 47 -5.51 -5.99 10.50
N LYS A 48 -6.54 -6.04 9.65
CA LYS A 48 -7.22 -7.29 9.28
C LYS A 48 -6.46 -8.11 8.24
N GLY A 49 -5.31 -7.63 7.76
CA GLY A 49 -4.53 -8.25 6.69
C GLY A 49 -5.03 -7.94 5.29
N ASN A 50 -6.00 -7.04 5.13
CA ASN A 50 -6.56 -6.68 3.82
C ASN A 50 -5.84 -5.47 3.21
N THR A 51 -5.83 -5.40 1.89
CA THR A 51 -5.36 -4.22 1.15
C THR A 51 -6.50 -3.20 1.01
N PRO A 52 -6.32 -1.97 1.48
CA PRO A 52 -7.33 -0.93 1.32
C PRO A 52 -7.65 -0.63 -0.14
N ALA A 53 -8.89 -0.30 -0.43
CA ALA A 53 -9.30 0.01 -1.80
C ALA A 53 -8.52 1.20 -2.38
N GLY A 54 -7.95 1.02 -3.57
CA GLY A 54 -7.13 2.04 -4.25
C GLY A 54 -5.68 2.12 -3.74
N MET A 55 -5.23 1.15 -2.93
CA MET A 55 -3.83 1.02 -2.53
C MET A 55 -3.21 -0.25 -3.12
N HIS A 56 -1.91 -0.18 -3.44
CA HIS A 56 -1.11 -1.34 -3.78
C HIS A 56 -0.35 -1.81 -2.53
N ARG A 57 -0.43 -3.11 -2.23
CA ARG A 57 0.45 -3.79 -1.28
C ARG A 57 0.84 -5.13 -1.90
N SER A 58 2.14 -5.35 -2.03
CA SER A 58 2.69 -6.62 -2.48
C SER A 58 2.33 -7.74 -1.51
N ILE A 59 2.03 -8.92 -2.04
CA ILE A 59 1.51 -10.06 -1.29
C ILE A 59 2.60 -11.10 -1.07
N CYS A 60 2.67 -11.71 0.11
CA CYS A 60 3.66 -12.74 0.42
C CYS A 60 5.13 -12.31 0.22
N VAL A 61 5.45 -11.04 0.49
CA VAL A 61 6.80 -10.50 0.29
C VAL A 61 7.83 -11.30 1.08
N ASP A 62 7.57 -11.52 2.37
CA ASP A 62 8.53 -12.17 3.26
C ASP A 62 8.77 -13.63 2.84
N GLU A 63 7.71 -14.35 2.46
CA GLU A 63 7.79 -15.73 1.98
C GLU A 63 8.56 -15.84 0.66
N ILE A 64 8.37 -14.88 -0.25
CA ILE A 64 9.12 -14.83 -1.51
C ILE A 64 10.60 -14.55 -1.26
N LEU A 65 10.93 -13.60 -0.37
CA LEU A 65 12.31 -13.30 -0.02
C LEU A 65 13.01 -14.47 0.65
N ASP A 66 12.33 -15.16 1.57
CA ASP A 66 12.83 -16.36 2.25
C ASP A 66 13.06 -17.52 1.26
N PHE A 67 12.15 -17.69 0.29
CA PHE A 67 12.28 -18.73 -0.73
C PHE A 67 13.40 -18.45 -1.73
N LEU A 68 13.45 -17.22 -2.27
CA LEU A 68 14.42 -16.85 -3.31
C LEU A 68 15.84 -16.66 -2.76
N GLN A 69 15.98 -16.34 -1.47
CA GLN A 69 17.25 -16.12 -0.79
C GLN A 69 18.16 -15.18 -1.59
N VAL A 70 17.61 -14.03 -1.99
CA VAL A 70 18.31 -13.08 -2.84
C VAL A 70 19.55 -12.53 -2.14
N THR A 71 20.69 -12.62 -2.79
CA THR A 71 21.99 -12.14 -2.28
C THR A 71 22.59 -11.08 -3.19
N PRO A 72 23.39 -10.15 -2.65
CA PRO A 72 24.09 -9.15 -3.45
C PRO A 72 24.92 -9.76 -4.59
N GLY A 73 24.84 -9.15 -5.76
CA GLY A 73 25.56 -9.55 -6.98
C GLY A 73 24.77 -10.48 -7.91
N GLN A 74 23.59 -10.97 -7.50
CA GLN A 74 22.75 -11.82 -8.34
C GLN A 74 22.09 -11.06 -9.50
N ILE A 75 21.72 -11.82 -10.53
CA ILE A 75 20.92 -11.34 -11.65
C ILE A 75 19.55 -12.04 -11.60
N GLY A 76 18.47 -11.28 -11.63
CA GLY A 76 17.11 -11.79 -11.58
C GLY A 76 16.20 -11.25 -12.68
N LEU A 77 15.00 -11.83 -12.77
CA LEU A 77 13.90 -11.36 -13.62
C LEU A 77 12.60 -11.35 -12.81
N ASP A 78 11.96 -10.18 -12.73
CA ASP A 78 10.54 -10.05 -12.37
C ASP A 78 9.72 -10.06 -13.67
N GLY A 79 9.03 -11.17 -13.93
CA GLY A 79 8.25 -11.35 -15.15
C GLY A 79 6.89 -10.66 -15.16
N THR A 80 6.48 -10.09 -14.02
CA THR A 80 5.17 -9.47 -13.80
C THR A 80 5.37 -8.27 -12.86
N LEU A 81 6.08 -7.26 -13.35
CA LEU A 81 6.48 -6.09 -12.56
C LEU A 81 5.29 -5.47 -11.82
N GLY A 82 4.15 -5.35 -12.49
CA GLY A 82 3.00 -4.60 -12.03
C GLY A 82 3.38 -3.21 -11.48
N TYR A 83 2.81 -2.84 -10.32
CA TYR A 83 3.19 -1.64 -9.56
C TYR A 83 4.62 -1.67 -8.96
N GLY A 84 5.38 -2.74 -9.14
CA GLY A 84 6.81 -2.83 -8.79
C GLY A 84 7.13 -3.07 -7.32
N GLY A 85 6.14 -3.34 -6.47
CA GLY A 85 6.39 -3.49 -5.03
C GLY A 85 7.26 -4.70 -4.67
N HIS A 86 7.13 -5.83 -5.38
CA HIS A 86 8.04 -6.98 -5.20
C HIS A 86 9.46 -6.68 -5.66
N THR A 87 9.59 -6.13 -6.88
CA THR A 87 10.86 -5.66 -7.44
C THR A 87 11.58 -4.71 -6.47
N GLN A 88 10.86 -3.78 -5.84
CA GLN A 88 11.45 -2.86 -4.87
C GLN A 88 12.06 -3.57 -3.66
N GLU A 89 11.38 -4.58 -3.10
CA GLU A 89 11.91 -5.34 -1.97
C GLU A 89 13.09 -6.23 -2.37
N LEU A 90 13.03 -6.88 -3.54
CA LEU A 90 14.15 -7.66 -4.09
C LEU A 90 15.40 -6.80 -4.32
N LEU A 91 15.23 -5.57 -4.83
CA LEU A 91 16.32 -4.62 -5.05
C LEU A 91 17.04 -4.23 -3.75
N LYS A 92 16.34 -4.17 -2.61
CA LYS A 92 16.97 -3.90 -1.31
C LYS A 92 17.93 -5.03 -0.92
N CYS A 93 17.56 -6.28 -1.20
CA CYS A 93 18.41 -7.45 -0.92
C CYS A 93 19.67 -7.50 -1.79
N LEU A 94 19.62 -6.92 -3.00
CA LEU A 94 20.76 -6.88 -3.91
C LEU A 94 21.86 -5.89 -3.46
N ASP A 95 21.59 -4.95 -2.54
CA ASP A 95 22.59 -4.01 -1.98
C ASP A 95 23.41 -3.29 -3.07
N PHE A 96 22.74 -2.76 -4.10
CA PHE A 96 23.36 -2.11 -5.27
C PHE A 96 24.36 -2.96 -6.06
N LYS A 97 24.40 -4.27 -5.82
CA LYS A 97 25.26 -5.23 -6.51
C LYS A 97 24.37 -6.22 -7.23
N GLY A 98 24.55 -6.36 -8.54
CA GLY A 98 23.73 -7.24 -9.36
C GLY A 98 22.75 -6.48 -10.25
N HIS A 99 21.74 -7.18 -10.76
CA HIS A 99 20.80 -6.61 -11.71
C HIS A 99 19.45 -7.32 -11.64
N LEU A 100 18.36 -6.57 -11.75
CA LEU A 100 17.02 -7.14 -11.84
C LEU A 100 16.37 -6.60 -13.11
N TYR A 101 16.08 -7.50 -14.05
CA TYR A 101 15.21 -7.18 -15.17
C TYR A 101 13.77 -7.24 -14.69
N ALA A 102 12.93 -6.33 -15.14
CA ALA A 102 11.51 -6.37 -14.83
C ALA A 102 10.70 -6.04 -16.08
N THR A 103 9.61 -6.77 -16.30
CA THR A 103 8.72 -6.56 -17.43
C THR A 103 7.28 -6.72 -17.00
N ASP A 104 6.40 -5.97 -17.65
CA ASP A 104 4.96 -6.21 -17.63
C ASP A 104 4.39 -5.98 -19.04
N VAL A 105 3.20 -6.52 -19.30
CA VAL A 105 2.47 -6.28 -20.54
C VAL A 105 1.67 -4.98 -20.44
N ASP A 106 1.21 -4.59 -19.24
CA ASP A 106 0.48 -3.34 -19.05
C ASP A 106 1.44 -2.14 -19.01
N PRO A 107 1.31 -1.16 -19.93
CA PRO A 107 2.17 0.02 -19.93
C PRO A 107 1.78 1.09 -18.89
N ILE A 108 0.67 0.93 -18.16
CA ILE A 108 0.05 2.01 -17.37
C ILE A 108 0.20 1.85 -15.85
N GLU A 109 0.30 0.62 -15.32
CA GLU A 109 0.18 0.26 -13.88
C GLU A 109 0.28 1.43 -12.89
#